data_AF-A0A0V1M415-F1
#
_entry.id   AF-A0A0V1M415-F1
#
_cell.length_a   1.000
_cell.length_b   1.000
_cell.length_c   1.000
_cell.angle_alpha   90.00
_cell.angle_beta   90.00
_cell.angle_gamma   90.00
#
_symmetry.space_group_name_H-M   'P 1'
#
loop_
_entity.id
_entity.type
_entity.pdbx_description
1 polymer ?
#
loop_
_entity_poly.entity_id
_entity_poly.type
_entity_poly.pdbx_seq_one_letter_code
_entity_poly.pdbx_strand_id
1 'polypeptide(L)'
;MTIALGDVFLRQDDVEQAVHCLWKSHCIGDFDNSTLIRLGQCYEKANMMDEAAEMYLKFLEREESPKNPSQLALKNCHKFLSKYYFDKKDFQKAIEYAQPCLEVNALREPTKRLLNEVNKLDNECDREYLKKNIYRADLSETSLLDFVENINDYCQANEEEIISELLAEVLNCDDNKTGFAVEWSFWLFALNCAGDMAFSDQPCRICQKYFVEGETPVILGRYCFHEKCVRCEFCCNPIENPRENAQAVDEKVFCKTHIEKNEIGAKPSCPTCFKEFTVADKHLIKVFGITYHSNCVTCFDCKKPVPANKWQGYNQRALCQSCFDLVKGIPCVKCRKVLKDEEQNVVLQAGIICPGCFYCAECLTRLGLEDKFYQLNENVYCIKCDRAFRVAKYKFDRTRGGPNF
;
A
#
# COMPACT_ATOMS: atom_id res chain seq x y z
N MET A 1 10.40 -21.07 -5.44
CA MET A 1 10.95 -21.64 -6.70
C MET A 1 10.56 -20.84 -7.95
N THR A 2 9.35 -20.26 -8.00
CA THR A 2 8.84 -19.47 -9.14
C THR A 2 9.57 -18.14 -9.39
N ILE A 3 9.98 -17.41 -8.35
CA ILE A 3 10.74 -16.15 -8.49
C ILE A 3 12.07 -16.36 -9.23
N ALA A 4 12.81 -17.41 -8.86
CA ALA A 4 14.09 -17.73 -9.49
C ALA A 4 13.93 -18.10 -10.97
N LEU A 5 12.82 -18.73 -11.34
CA LEU A 5 12.51 -19.02 -12.74
C LEU A 5 12.19 -17.74 -13.53
N GLY A 6 11.44 -16.81 -12.91
CA GLY A 6 11.19 -15.48 -13.48
C GLY A 6 12.49 -14.70 -13.74
N ASP A 7 13.45 -14.78 -12.83
CA ASP A 7 14.78 -14.15 -13.01
C ASP A 7 15.59 -14.75 -14.16
N VAL A 8 15.45 -16.06 -14.41
CA VAL A 8 16.09 -16.72 -15.54
C VAL A 8 15.50 -16.21 -16.85
N PHE A 9 14.18 -16.11 -16.97
CA PHE A 9 13.51 -15.57 -18.15
C PHE A 9 13.83 -14.09 -18.38
N LEU A 10 13.91 -13.29 -17.30
CA LEU A 10 14.35 -11.89 -17.37
C LEU A 10 15.78 -11.71 -17.93
N ARG A 11 16.67 -12.68 -17.67
CA ARG A 11 18.04 -12.70 -18.24
C ARG A 11 18.06 -13.18 -19.69
N GLN A 12 17.09 -14.00 -20.08
CA GLN A 12 16.90 -14.47 -21.46
C GLN A 12 16.12 -13.46 -22.32
N ASP A 13 15.71 -12.34 -21.74
CA ASP A 13 14.91 -11.28 -22.38
C ASP A 13 13.51 -11.73 -22.85
N ASP A 14 13.04 -12.90 -22.37
CA ASP A 14 11.67 -13.36 -22.55
C ASP A 14 10.78 -12.75 -21.45
N VAL A 15 10.32 -11.52 -21.70
CA VAL A 15 9.57 -10.74 -20.73
C VAL A 15 8.17 -11.33 -20.47
N GLU A 16 7.54 -11.94 -21.48
CA GLU A 16 6.19 -12.51 -21.35
C GLU A 16 6.18 -13.71 -20.38
N GLN A 17 7.14 -14.63 -20.54
CA GLN A 17 7.27 -15.79 -19.64
C GLN A 17 7.74 -15.36 -18.24
N ALA A 18 8.60 -14.34 -18.15
CA ALA A 18 9.02 -13.78 -16.88
C ALA A 18 7.84 -13.20 -16.09
N VAL A 19 6.99 -12.39 -16.74
CA VAL A 19 5.76 -11.84 -16.12
C VAL A 19 4.86 -12.98 -15.67
N HIS A 20 4.62 -13.99 -16.51
CA HIS A 20 3.79 -15.13 -16.12
C HIS A 20 4.32 -15.85 -14.87
N CYS A 21 5.61 -16.16 -14.83
CA CYS A 21 6.23 -16.86 -13.70
C CYS A 21 6.21 -16.04 -12.41
N LEU A 22 6.48 -14.74 -12.50
CA LEU A 22 6.47 -13.83 -11.35
C LEU A 22 5.05 -13.54 -10.88
N TRP A 23 4.09 -13.42 -11.79
CA TRP A 23 2.68 -13.22 -11.47
C TRP A 23 2.08 -14.49 -10.84
N LYS A 24 2.46 -15.67 -11.34
CA LYS A 24 2.17 -16.95 -10.71
C LYS A 24 2.76 -16.99 -9.29
N SER A 25 3.98 -16.52 -9.10
CA SER A 25 4.58 -16.41 -7.76
C SER A 25 3.81 -15.47 -6.84
N HIS A 26 3.37 -14.33 -7.37
CA HIS A 26 2.55 -13.35 -6.67
C HIS A 26 1.20 -13.95 -6.23
N CYS A 27 0.60 -14.83 -7.04
CA CYS A 27 -0.64 -15.51 -6.67
C CYS A 27 -0.47 -16.73 -5.74
N ILE A 28 0.72 -17.34 -5.70
CA ILE A 28 0.98 -18.60 -4.96
C ILE A 28 1.55 -18.40 -3.55
N GLY A 29 2.42 -17.41 -3.36
CA GLY A 29 3.19 -17.24 -2.12
C GLY A 29 2.64 -16.14 -1.20
N ASP A 30 3.07 -16.15 0.07
CA ASP A 30 3.07 -14.92 0.88
C ASP A 30 3.92 -13.88 0.12
N PHE A 31 3.32 -12.74 -0.15
CA PHE A 31 3.80 -11.79 -1.12
C PHE A 31 5.14 -11.15 -0.71
N ASP A 32 6.27 -11.72 -1.15
CA ASP A 32 7.58 -11.10 -0.96
C ASP A 32 7.66 -9.77 -1.72
N ASN A 33 8.07 -8.69 -1.03
CA ASN A 33 8.31 -7.36 -1.61
C ASN A 33 9.25 -7.39 -2.83
N SER A 34 10.16 -8.37 -2.86
CA SER A 34 11.05 -8.62 -4.00
C SER A 34 10.31 -9.05 -5.28
N THR A 35 9.17 -9.72 -5.18
CA THR A 35 8.37 -10.16 -6.34
C THR A 35 7.71 -8.97 -7.03
N LEU A 36 7.18 -8.02 -6.25
CA LEU A 36 6.55 -6.80 -6.78
C LEU A 36 7.55 -5.92 -7.52
N ILE A 37 8.74 -5.72 -6.95
CA ILE A 37 9.82 -4.97 -7.62
C ILE A 37 10.19 -5.64 -8.94
N ARG A 38 10.38 -6.97 -8.95
CA ARG A 38 10.73 -7.72 -10.16
C ARG A 38 9.64 -7.64 -11.23
N LEU A 39 8.37 -7.69 -10.82
CA LEU A 39 7.24 -7.46 -11.73
C LEU A 39 7.25 -6.05 -12.32
N GLY A 40 7.47 -5.02 -11.49
CA GLY A 40 7.62 -3.64 -11.95
C GLY A 40 8.74 -3.51 -13.00
N GLN A 41 9.90 -4.12 -12.75
CA GLN A 41 11.02 -4.14 -13.70
C GLN A 41 10.70 -4.88 -14.99
N CYS A 42 9.93 -5.97 -14.95
CA CYS A 42 9.44 -6.64 -16.15
C CYS A 42 8.52 -5.72 -16.97
N TYR A 43 7.57 -5.05 -16.32
CA TYR A 43 6.63 -4.15 -16.99
C TYR A 43 7.33 -2.92 -17.57
N GLU A 44 8.35 -2.39 -16.89
CA GLU A 44 9.24 -1.35 -17.43
C GLU A 44 9.91 -1.80 -18.73
N LYS A 45 10.50 -3.01 -18.75
CA LYS A 45 11.11 -3.58 -19.96
C LYS A 45 10.09 -3.80 -21.08
N ALA A 46 8.86 -4.16 -20.74
CA ALA A 46 7.77 -4.36 -21.68
C ALA A 46 7.12 -3.06 -22.17
N ASN A 47 7.57 -1.90 -21.70
CA ASN A 47 6.98 -0.58 -22.00
C ASN A 47 5.50 -0.45 -21.55
N MET A 48 5.09 -1.25 -20.55
CA MET A 48 3.77 -1.23 -19.92
C MET A 48 3.83 -0.36 -18.66
N MET A 49 3.83 0.97 -18.86
CA MET A 49 4.16 1.94 -17.79
C MET A 49 3.07 2.02 -16.71
N ASP A 50 1.80 1.88 -17.08
CA ASP A 50 0.67 1.95 -16.13
C ASP A 50 0.67 0.74 -15.17
N GLU A 51 0.87 -0.47 -15.70
CA GLU A 51 0.97 -1.70 -14.93
C GLU A 51 2.23 -1.72 -14.04
N ALA A 52 3.35 -1.19 -14.55
CA ALA A 52 4.57 -1.02 -13.75
C ALA A 52 4.33 -0.10 -12.54
N ALA A 53 3.68 1.04 -12.76
CA ALA A 53 3.36 1.99 -11.70
C ALA A 53 2.45 1.35 -10.63
N GLU A 54 1.43 0.59 -11.04
CA GLU A 54 0.55 -0.12 -10.11
C GLU A 54 1.33 -1.10 -9.21
N MET A 55 2.32 -1.83 -9.77
CA MET A 55 3.14 -2.76 -8.97
C MET A 55 4.07 -2.04 -7.99
N TYR A 56 4.63 -0.89 -8.38
CA TYR A 56 5.47 -0.10 -7.50
C TYR A 56 4.69 0.60 -6.40
N LEU A 57 3.48 1.09 -6.68
CA LEU A 57 2.58 1.64 -5.66
C LEU A 57 2.21 0.56 -4.63
N LYS A 58 1.81 -0.63 -5.09
CA LYS A 58 1.54 -1.79 -4.21
C LYS A 58 2.76 -2.21 -3.38
N PHE A 59 3.96 -1.98 -3.90
CA PHE A 59 5.20 -2.22 -3.17
C PHE A 59 5.40 -1.17 -2.08
N LEU A 60 5.23 0.12 -2.40
CA LEU A 60 5.37 1.21 -1.42
C LEU A 60 4.35 1.10 -0.29
N GLU A 61 3.09 0.76 -0.59
CA GLU A 61 2.03 0.51 0.41
C GLU A 61 2.38 -0.59 1.42
N ARG A 62 3.35 -1.47 1.11
CA ARG A 62 3.78 -2.58 1.98
C ARG A 62 5.09 -2.31 2.71
N GLU A 63 5.94 -1.46 2.15
CA GLU A 63 7.26 -1.12 2.68
C GLU A 63 7.23 -0.19 3.90
N GLU A 64 6.09 0.40 4.21
CA GLU A 64 5.87 1.14 5.47
C GLU A 64 6.00 0.24 6.72
N SER A 65 6.26 -1.07 6.55
CA SER A 65 6.60 -1.99 7.64
C SER A 65 8.13 -2.03 7.94
N PRO A 66 8.55 -2.07 9.22
CA PRO A 66 9.92 -1.77 9.66
C PRO A 66 10.92 -2.94 9.53
N LYS A 67 10.94 -3.64 8.39
CA LYS A 67 11.94 -4.69 8.14
C LYS A 67 12.67 -4.44 6.82
N ASN A 68 13.74 -3.66 6.93
CA ASN A 68 14.75 -3.34 5.92
C ASN A 68 14.77 -4.26 4.68
N PRO A 69 14.28 -3.76 3.55
CA PRO A 69 14.81 -4.07 2.23
C PRO A 69 15.87 -3.03 1.85
N SER A 70 16.61 -3.30 0.79
CA SER A 70 17.61 -2.38 0.26
C SER A 70 17.00 -0.98 0.02
N GLN A 71 17.41 0.04 0.79
CA GLN A 71 17.01 1.44 0.59
C GLN A 71 17.07 1.86 -0.89
N LEU A 72 18.02 1.31 -1.64
CA LEU A 72 18.19 1.55 -3.07
C LEU A 72 16.99 1.11 -3.93
N ALA A 73 16.38 -0.05 -3.65
CA ALA A 73 15.23 -0.54 -4.43
C ALA A 73 14.01 0.35 -4.22
N LEU A 74 13.76 0.77 -2.98
CA LEU A 74 12.69 1.72 -2.65
C LEU A 74 12.88 3.05 -3.37
N LYS A 75 14.10 3.60 -3.30
CA LYS A 75 14.41 4.88 -3.95
C LYS A 75 14.37 4.79 -5.48
N ASN A 76 14.66 3.62 -6.07
CA ASN A 76 14.44 3.36 -7.50
C ASN A 76 12.96 3.31 -7.87
N CYS A 77 12.09 2.76 -7.02
CA CYS A 77 10.63 2.79 -7.24
C CYS A 77 10.11 4.23 -7.23
N HIS A 78 10.51 5.04 -6.25
CA HIS A 78 10.21 6.48 -6.19
C HIS A 78 10.71 7.25 -7.43
N LYS A 79 11.90 6.91 -7.92
CA LYS A 79 12.43 7.48 -9.18
C LYS A 79 11.55 7.14 -10.38
N PHE A 80 11.07 5.90 -10.48
CA PHE A 80 10.16 5.51 -11.55
C PHE A 80 8.83 6.26 -11.46
N LEU A 81 8.23 6.30 -10.26
CA LEU A 81 6.94 6.95 -10.03
C LEU A 81 6.98 8.46 -10.28
N SER A 82 8.04 9.15 -9.83
CA SER A 82 8.20 10.60 -10.12
C SER A 82 8.26 10.88 -11.63
N LYS A 83 8.96 10.05 -12.40
CA LYS A 83 8.96 10.17 -13.87
C LYS A 83 7.60 9.83 -14.47
N TYR A 84 6.94 8.78 -14.00
CA TYR A 84 5.63 8.37 -14.48
C TYR A 84 4.55 9.45 -14.27
N TYR A 85 4.52 10.09 -13.08
CA TYR A 85 3.59 11.19 -12.80
C TYR A 85 3.95 12.48 -13.54
N PHE A 86 5.24 12.73 -13.77
CA PHE A 86 5.70 13.80 -14.66
C PHE A 86 5.15 13.62 -16.09
N ASP A 87 5.24 12.40 -16.64
CA ASP A 87 4.70 12.09 -17.97
C ASP A 87 3.16 12.22 -18.01
N LYS A 88 2.47 11.97 -16.88
CA LYS A 88 1.02 12.19 -16.71
C LYS A 88 0.62 13.65 -16.46
N LYS A 89 1.57 14.58 -16.32
CA LYS A 89 1.36 15.99 -15.95
C LYS A 89 0.72 16.20 -14.57
N ASP A 90 0.86 15.22 -13.67
CA ASP A 90 0.48 15.38 -12.26
C ASP A 90 1.73 15.81 -11.48
N PHE A 91 2.02 17.11 -11.53
CA PHE A 91 3.26 17.69 -11.01
C PHE A 91 3.38 17.57 -9.50
N GLN A 92 2.26 17.69 -8.78
CA GLN A 92 2.24 17.60 -7.32
C GLN A 92 2.70 16.21 -6.83
N LYS A 93 2.14 15.14 -7.40
CA LYS A 93 2.60 13.77 -7.09
C LYS A 93 4.03 13.52 -7.57
N ALA A 94 4.41 14.09 -8.73
CA ALA A 94 5.77 13.95 -9.24
C ALA A 94 6.81 14.51 -8.24
N ILE A 95 6.53 15.66 -7.62
CA ILE A 95 7.38 16.28 -6.59
C ILE A 95 7.43 15.41 -5.34
N GLU A 96 6.28 14.94 -4.86
CA GLU A 96 6.17 14.08 -3.67
C GLU A 96 7.06 12.83 -3.79
N TYR A 97 6.96 12.10 -4.90
CA TYR A 97 7.78 10.91 -5.11
C TYR A 97 9.25 11.24 -5.43
N ALA A 98 9.56 12.45 -5.90
CA ALA A 98 10.93 12.88 -6.18
C ALA A 98 11.72 13.27 -4.92
N GLN A 99 11.05 13.84 -3.89
CA GLN A 99 11.71 14.31 -2.67
C GLN A 99 12.57 13.23 -1.97
N PRO A 100 12.08 12.00 -1.74
CA PRO A 100 12.87 10.93 -1.12
C PRO A 100 14.14 10.58 -1.92
N CYS A 101 14.16 10.75 -3.24
CA CYS A 101 15.31 10.38 -4.08
C CYS A 101 16.53 11.28 -3.88
N LEU A 102 16.36 12.48 -3.30
CA LEU A 102 17.45 13.45 -3.07
C LEU A 102 18.47 12.97 -2.03
N GLU A 103 18.06 12.08 -1.13
CA GLU A 103 18.92 11.49 -0.10
C GLU A 103 19.97 10.53 -0.69
N VAL A 104 19.74 10.00 -1.89
CA VAL A 104 20.65 9.04 -2.55
C VAL A 104 21.55 9.75 -3.53
N ASN A 105 22.86 9.74 -3.28
CA ASN A 105 23.87 10.41 -4.12
C ASN A 105 23.76 10.08 -5.63
N ALA A 106 23.47 8.83 -5.98
CA ALA A 106 23.33 8.39 -7.38
C ALA A 106 22.07 8.92 -8.08
N LEU A 107 21.03 9.26 -7.33
CA LEU A 107 19.73 9.72 -7.85
C LEU A 107 19.54 11.23 -7.72
N ARG A 108 20.34 11.90 -6.88
CA ARG A 108 20.21 13.33 -6.56
C ARG A 108 20.23 14.24 -7.79
N GLU A 109 21.23 14.10 -8.66
CA GLU A 109 21.37 14.94 -9.85
C GLU A 109 20.25 14.75 -10.88
N PRO A 110 19.86 13.51 -11.28
CA PRO A 110 18.72 13.34 -12.18
C PRO A 110 17.40 13.84 -11.55
N THR A 111 17.20 13.65 -10.25
CA THR A 111 16.00 14.14 -9.55
C THR A 111 15.93 15.68 -9.52
N LYS A 112 17.03 16.39 -9.27
CA LYS A 112 17.06 17.86 -9.34
C LYS A 112 16.71 18.40 -10.73
N ARG A 113 17.21 17.75 -11.79
CA ARG A 113 16.85 18.14 -13.17
C ARG A 113 15.36 18.00 -13.41
N LEU A 114 14.78 16.88 -12.99
CA LEU A 114 13.35 16.62 -13.09
C LEU A 114 12.53 17.64 -12.28
N LEU A 115 12.91 17.96 -11.05
CA LEU A 115 12.23 18.98 -10.24
C LEU A 115 12.31 20.38 -10.85
N ASN A 116 13.46 20.76 -11.43
CA ASN A 116 13.59 22.04 -12.11
C ASN A 116 12.72 22.10 -13.39
N GLU A 117 12.56 20.99 -14.09
CA GLU A 117 11.67 20.89 -15.26
C GLU A 117 10.20 20.95 -14.84
N VAL A 118 9.82 20.25 -13.77
CA VAL A 118 8.47 20.32 -13.17
C VAL A 118 8.13 21.76 -12.82
N ASN A 119 8.97 22.45 -12.03
CA ASN A 119 8.68 23.81 -11.59
C ASN A 119 8.58 24.81 -12.75
N LYS A 120 9.33 24.61 -13.83
CA LYS A 120 9.20 25.45 -15.03
C LYS A 120 7.85 25.25 -15.72
N LEU A 121 7.42 24.00 -15.88
CA LEU A 121 6.17 23.66 -16.56
C LEU A 121 4.93 23.99 -15.72
N ASP A 122 5.03 23.87 -14.39
CA ASP A 122 3.98 24.24 -13.43
C ASP A 122 3.69 25.74 -13.53
N ASN A 123 4.74 26.57 -13.43
CA ASN A 123 4.66 28.03 -13.59
C ASN A 123 4.13 28.46 -14.97
N GLU A 124 4.43 27.71 -16.03
CA GLU A 124 3.89 27.98 -17.37
C GLU A 124 2.39 27.64 -17.47
N CYS A 125 1.97 26.52 -16.89
CA CYS A 125 0.58 26.08 -16.87
C CYS A 125 -0.31 27.02 -16.05
N ASP A 126 0.16 27.45 -14.87
CA ASP A 126 -0.54 28.39 -14.00
C ASP A 126 -0.69 29.76 -14.68
N ARG A 127 0.35 30.23 -15.38
CA ARG A 127 0.27 31.47 -16.16
C ARG A 127 -0.74 31.40 -17.31
N GLU A 128 -0.83 30.29 -18.03
CA GLU A 128 -1.83 30.14 -19.10
C GLU A 128 -3.26 30.05 -18.55
N TYR A 129 -3.46 29.34 -17.43
CA TYR A 129 -4.75 29.21 -16.76
C TYR A 129 -5.25 30.57 -16.24
N LEU A 130 -4.38 31.31 -15.52
CA LEU A 130 -4.68 32.64 -15.00
C LEU A 130 -4.98 33.62 -16.13
N LYS A 131 -4.19 33.64 -17.22
CA LYS A 131 -4.48 34.49 -18.40
C LYS A 131 -5.87 34.23 -18.95
N LYS A 132 -6.27 32.96 -19.12
CA LYS A 132 -7.58 32.60 -19.69
C LYS A 132 -8.76 33.02 -18.79
N ASN A 133 -8.57 33.03 -17.47
CA ASN A 133 -9.59 33.50 -16.53
C ASN A 133 -9.64 35.04 -16.45
N ILE A 134 -8.49 35.72 -16.50
CA ILE A 134 -8.41 37.19 -16.54
C ILE A 134 -9.09 37.74 -17.81
N TYR A 135 -8.83 37.16 -19.00
CA TYR A 135 -9.46 37.61 -20.26
C TYR A 135 -10.99 37.40 -20.33
N ARG A 136 -11.58 36.65 -19.38
CA ARG A 136 -13.03 36.40 -19.32
C ARG A 136 -13.77 37.31 -18.33
N ALA A 137 -13.05 38.04 -17.49
CA ALA A 137 -13.66 38.95 -16.52
C ALA A 137 -13.79 40.37 -17.13
N ASP A 138 -15.01 40.85 -17.31
CA ASP A 138 -15.27 42.26 -17.62
C ASP A 138 -14.95 43.11 -16.38
N LEU A 139 -13.89 43.92 -16.44
CA LEU A 139 -13.35 44.64 -15.29
C LEU A 139 -14.12 45.94 -15.01
N SER A 140 -14.70 46.04 -13.80
CA SER A 140 -15.13 47.28 -13.14
C SER A 140 -14.55 47.33 -11.72
N GLU A 141 -14.36 48.52 -11.13
CA GLU A 141 -13.65 48.70 -9.84
C GLU A 141 -14.20 47.86 -8.67
N THR A 142 -15.51 47.58 -8.66
CA THR A 142 -16.15 46.73 -7.64
C THR A 142 -15.92 45.24 -7.85
N SER A 143 -15.56 44.80 -9.07
CA SER A 143 -15.30 43.41 -9.43
C SER A 143 -13.89 42.94 -9.04
N LEU A 144 -12.93 43.87 -8.86
CA LEU A 144 -11.54 43.55 -8.53
C LEU A 144 -11.38 43.03 -7.09
N LEU A 145 -12.13 43.57 -6.12
CA LEU A 145 -12.12 43.06 -4.75
C LEU A 145 -12.74 41.65 -4.68
N ASP A 146 -13.90 41.45 -5.31
CA ASP A 146 -14.53 40.13 -5.40
C ASP A 146 -13.64 39.13 -6.16
N PHE A 147 -12.89 39.59 -7.18
CA PHE A 147 -11.95 38.76 -7.94
C PHE A 147 -10.73 38.34 -7.12
N VAL A 148 -10.17 39.25 -6.30
CA VAL A 148 -9.04 38.94 -5.41
C VAL A 148 -9.47 38.00 -4.27
N GLU A 149 -10.66 38.18 -3.69
CA GLU A 149 -11.21 37.26 -2.69
C GLU A 149 -11.45 35.87 -3.28
N ASN A 150 -11.95 35.78 -4.52
CA ASN A 150 -12.21 34.51 -5.20
C ASN A 150 -10.94 33.80 -5.68
N ILE A 151 -9.77 34.48 -5.75
CA ILE A 151 -8.47 33.86 -6.03
C ILE A 151 -7.83 33.33 -4.73
N ASN A 152 -8.02 34.03 -3.61
CA ASN A 152 -7.44 33.66 -2.32
C ASN A 152 -7.98 32.32 -1.78
N ASP A 153 -9.17 31.91 -2.21
CA ASP A 153 -9.75 30.60 -1.88
C ASP A 153 -9.08 29.41 -2.61
N TYR A 154 -8.19 29.66 -3.59
CA TYR A 154 -7.56 28.62 -4.43
C TYR A 154 -6.03 28.48 -4.28
N CYS A 155 -5.32 29.40 -3.63
CA CYS A 155 -3.85 29.44 -3.75
C CYS A 155 -3.06 28.47 -2.85
N GLN A 156 -2.14 27.73 -3.48
CA GLN A 156 -0.88 27.25 -2.89
C GLN A 156 0.22 28.31 -3.04
N ALA A 157 1.28 28.22 -2.22
CA ALA A 157 2.29 29.28 -2.01
C ALA A 157 3.07 29.80 -3.26
N ASN A 158 3.00 29.15 -4.42
CA ASN A 158 3.69 29.60 -5.64
C ASN A 158 2.83 30.53 -6.52
N GLU A 159 1.51 30.59 -6.30
CA GLU A 159 0.59 31.34 -7.16
C GLU A 159 0.59 32.86 -6.86
N GLU A 160 0.93 33.27 -5.63
CA GLU A 160 0.94 34.67 -5.20
C GLU A 160 1.97 35.53 -5.98
N GLU A 161 3.18 35.01 -6.24
CA GLU A 161 4.19 35.69 -7.05
C GLU A 161 3.71 35.86 -8.50
N ILE A 162 3.09 34.83 -9.08
CA ILE A 162 2.57 34.84 -10.45
C ILE A 162 1.41 35.85 -10.60
N ILE A 163 0.51 35.91 -9.62
CA ILE A 163 -0.58 36.88 -9.57
C ILE A 163 -0.01 38.30 -9.46
N SER A 164 1.02 38.54 -8.66
CA SER A 164 1.65 39.86 -8.55
C SER A 164 2.33 40.32 -9.85
N GLU A 165 2.96 39.40 -10.60
CA GLU A 165 3.60 39.68 -11.89
C GLU A 165 2.56 39.93 -13.00
N LEU A 166 1.46 39.15 -13.02
CA LEU A 166 0.33 39.35 -13.94
C LEU A 166 -0.48 40.61 -13.62
N LEU A 167 -0.71 40.91 -12.34
CA LEU A 167 -1.33 42.16 -11.91
C LEU A 167 -0.40 43.33 -12.25
N ALA A 168 0.92 43.18 -12.18
CA ALA A 168 1.85 44.20 -12.66
C ALA A 168 1.77 44.36 -14.19
N GLU A 169 1.64 43.29 -14.98
CA GLU A 169 1.40 43.37 -16.43
C GLU A 169 0.07 44.05 -16.78
N VAL A 170 -1.00 43.79 -16.02
CA VAL A 170 -2.34 44.36 -16.23
C VAL A 170 -2.45 45.80 -15.71
N LEU A 171 -1.84 46.11 -14.56
CA LEU A 171 -1.81 47.46 -13.97
C LEU A 171 -0.81 48.38 -14.67
N ASN A 172 0.19 47.85 -15.38
CA ASN A 172 1.02 48.61 -16.33
C ASN A 172 0.22 49.10 -17.56
N CYS A 173 -1.06 48.75 -17.71
CA CYS A 173 -1.94 49.37 -18.70
C CYS A 173 -2.56 50.71 -18.25
N ASP A 174 -2.40 51.15 -17.00
CA ASP A 174 -2.93 52.46 -16.59
C ASP A 174 -2.04 53.18 -15.57
N ASP A 175 -0.93 53.73 -16.06
CA ASP A 175 -0.26 54.86 -15.41
C ASP A 175 -1.08 56.15 -15.62
N ASN A 176 -2.01 56.41 -14.69
CA ASN A 176 -2.21 57.72 -14.09
C ASN A 176 -3.05 57.65 -12.80
N LYS A 177 -2.40 57.29 -11.68
CA LYS A 177 -2.33 58.06 -10.41
C LYS A 177 -2.06 57.17 -9.18
N THR A 178 -0.80 57.24 -8.74
CA THR A 178 -0.26 57.31 -7.36
C THR A 178 -1.16 56.97 -6.15
N GLY A 179 -0.70 56.03 -5.31
CA GLY A 179 -1.11 55.92 -3.91
C GLY A 179 -0.71 54.63 -3.19
N PHE A 180 0.57 54.26 -3.17
CA PHE A 180 1.09 53.06 -2.48
C PHE A 180 1.69 53.38 -1.10
N ALA A 181 1.62 52.37 -0.22
CA ALA A 181 2.54 52.03 0.88
C ALA A 181 2.03 52.22 2.32
N VAL A 182 1.55 51.11 2.91
CA VAL A 182 1.85 50.52 4.25
C VAL A 182 0.76 49.45 4.47
N GLU A 183 0.97 48.18 4.85
CA GLU A 183 1.91 47.51 5.76
C GLU A 183 1.97 46.01 5.37
N TRP A 184 3.11 45.52 4.87
CA TRP A 184 3.40 44.10 4.59
C TRP A 184 4.51 43.60 5.52
N SER A 185 4.42 43.93 6.81
CA SER A 185 5.46 43.62 7.79
C SER A 185 4.97 42.86 9.02
N PHE A 186 3.75 42.33 9.01
CA PHE A 186 3.17 41.62 10.17
C PHE A 186 3.12 40.09 10.07
N TRP A 187 3.34 39.49 8.88
CA TRP A 187 3.20 38.03 8.68
C TRP A 187 4.50 37.23 8.66
N LEU A 188 5.65 37.88 8.72
CA LEU A 188 6.97 37.24 8.73
C LEU A 188 7.35 36.56 10.08
N PHE A 189 6.43 36.51 11.05
CA PHE A 189 6.68 35.92 12.36
C PHE A 189 5.94 34.58 12.62
N ALA A 190 5.08 34.11 11.70
CA ALA A 190 4.28 32.90 11.91
C ALA A 190 4.90 31.60 11.33
N LEU A 191 6.04 31.70 10.65
CA LEU A 191 6.65 30.59 9.88
C LEU A 191 7.73 29.81 10.64
N ASN A 192 7.56 29.58 11.94
CA ASN A 192 8.52 28.76 12.67
C ASN A 192 7.86 27.90 13.75
N CYS A 193 7.39 26.71 13.38
CA CYS A 193 7.28 25.55 14.27
C CYS A 193 7.12 24.25 13.44
N ALA A 194 8.24 23.57 13.19
CA ALA A 194 8.29 22.15 12.87
C ALA A 194 8.44 21.34 14.17
N GLY A 195 7.73 20.21 14.32
CA GLY A 195 7.99 19.24 15.39
C GLY A 195 6.84 18.28 15.68
N ASP A 196 7.13 16.98 15.55
CA ASP A 196 6.45 15.80 16.09
C ASP A 196 5.34 15.12 15.25
N MET A 197 5.71 13.99 14.63
CA MET A 197 4.81 12.99 14.04
C MET A 197 3.83 12.44 15.10
N ALA A 198 2.53 12.50 14.80
CA ALA A 198 1.48 12.03 15.69
C ALA A 198 1.42 10.49 15.76
N PHE A 199 1.26 9.95 16.98
CA PHE A 199 1.14 8.52 17.30
C PHE A 199 -0.12 7.81 16.73
N SER A 200 -0.93 8.48 15.90
CA SER A 200 -2.29 8.07 15.53
C SER A 200 -2.39 6.96 14.47
N ASP A 201 -1.31 6.68 13.73
CA ASP A 201 -1.41 5.87 12.49
C ASP A 201 -0.95 4.41 12.64
N GLN A 202 -0.67 3.93 13.85
CA GLN A 202 -0.25 2.54 14.05
C GLN A 202 -1.44 1.56 14.03
N PRO A 203 -1.40 0.46 13.24
CA PRO A 203 -2.44 -0.58 13.28
C PRO A 203 -2.36 -1.43 14.56
N CYS A 204 -3.46 -2.10 14.91
CA CYS A 204 -3.48 -2.99 16.05
C CYS A 204 -2.43 -4.10 15.92
N ARG A 205 -1.50 -4.23 16.88
CA ARG A 205 -0.39 -5.20 16.85
C ARG A 205 -0.83 -6.66 16.66
N ILE A 206 -2.00 -7.03 17.18
CA ILE A 206 -2.47 -8.42 17.21
C ILE A 206 -3.23 -8.80 15.93
N CYS A 207 -4.13 -7.95 15.46
CA CYS A 207 -4.97 -8.27 14.30
C CYS A 207 -4.54 -7.57 13.01
N GLN A 208 -3.57 -6.64 13.09
CA GLN A 208 -3.03 -5.86 11.98
C GLN A 208 -4.08 -5.09 11.18
N LYS A 209 -5.21 -4.76 11.83
CA LYS A 209 -6.25 -3.89 11.28
C LYS A 209 -6.07 -2.49 11.85
N TYR A 210 -6.32 -1.48 11.03
CA TYR A 210 -6.40 -0.08 11.44
C TYR A 210 -7.68 0.17 12.24
N PHE A 211 -7.61 1.17 13.11
CA PHE A 211 -8.74 1.65 13.91
C PHE A 211 -9.72 2.39 13.01
N VAL A 212 -11.02 2.12 13.15
CA VAL A 212 -12.06 2.86 12.42
C VAL A 212 -12.46 4.12 13.18
N GLU A 213 -13.10 5.09 12.51
CA GLU A 213 -13.58 6.32 13.15
C GLU A 213 -14.45 6.02 14.39
N GLY A 214 -14.05 6.57 15.54
CA GLY A 214 -14.70 6.36 16.83
C GLY A 214 -14.10 5.24 17.70
N GLU A 215 -13.23 4.39 17.16
CA GLU A 215 -12.44 3.45 17.96
C GLU A 215 -11.23 4.15 18.56
N THR A 216 -11.07 4.04 19.88
CA THR A 216 -9.95 4.67 20.59
C THR A 216 -8.90 3.61 20.93
N PRO A 217 -7.69 3.67 20.34
CA PRO A 217 -6.68 2.63 20.51
C PRO A 217 -6.24 2.50 21.97
N VAL A 218 -6.04 1.28 22.44
CA VAL A 218 -5.33 1.03 23.70
C VAL A 218 -3.84 1.05 23.38
N ILE A 219 -3.11 2.00 23.98
CA ILE A 219 -1.67 2.15 23.79
C ILE A 219 -0.95 1.52 24.98
N LEU A 220 -0.12 0.51 24.74
CA LEU A 220 0.67 -0.17 25.77
C LEU A 220 2.13 -0.29 25.30
N GLY A 221 3.00 0.49 25.95
CA GLY A 221 4.38 0.67 25.50
C GLY A 221 4.39 1.42 24.16
N ARG A 222 5.03 0.82 23.14
CA ARG A 222 5.14 1.40 21.79
C ARG A 222 4.08 0.89 20.80
N TYR A 223 3.04 0.22 21.26
CA TYR A 223 2.09 -0.49 20.40
C TYR A 223 0.64 -0.10 20.69
N CYS A 224 -0.15 -0.05 19.62
CA CYS A 224 -1.59 0.16 19.67
C CYS A 224 -2.34 -1.18 19.54
N PHE A 225 -3.48 -1.29 20.24
CA PHE A 225 -4.33 -2.48 20.23
C PHE A 225 -5.81 -2.09 20.20
N HIS A 226 -6.66 -2.86 19.52
CA HIS A 226 -8.09 -2.82 19.81
C HIS A 226 -8.34 -3.31 21.23
N GLU A 227 -9.34 -2.76 21.89
CA GLU A 227 -9.74 -3.15 23.25
C GLU A 227 -9.93 -4.67 23.38
N LYS A 228 -10.60 -5.28 22.40
CA LYS A 228 -10.83 -6.75 22.34
C LYS A 228 -9.60 -7.57 21.94
N CYS A 229 -8.56 -6.92 21.42
CA CYS A 229 -7.36 -7.57 20.95
C CYS A 229 -6.27 -7.67 22.02
N VAL A 230 -6.35 -6.87 23.09
CA VAL A 230 -5.34 -6.93 24.16
C VAL A 230 -5.44 -8.26 24.90
N ARG A 231 -4.31 -8.97 24.96
CA ARG A 231 -4.17 -10.22 25.70
C ARG A 231 -2.92 -10.14 26.55
N CYS A 232 -2.97 -10.78 27.71
CA CYS A 232 -1.78 -10.93 28.53
C CYS A 232 -0.82 -11.93 27.88
N GLU A 233 0.45 -11.57 27.77
CA GLU A 233 1.51 -12.43 27.23
C GLU A 233 1.74 -13.68 28.10
N PHE A 234 1.44 -13.60 29.39
CA PHE A 234 1.60 -14.69 30.33
C PHE A 234 0.44 -15.70 30.30
N CYS A 235 -0.82 -15.25 30.43
CA CYS A 235 -1.97 -16.15 30.48
C CYS A 235 -2.76 -16.27 29.18
N CYS A 236 -2.41 -15.51 28.14
CA CYS A 236 -3.06 -15.46 26.83
C CYS A 236 -4.57 -15.13 26.82
N ASN A 237 -5.15 -14.84 27.98
CA ASN A 237 -6.54 -14.42 28.12
C ASN A 237 -6.70 -12.97 27.67
N PRO A 238 -7.86 -12.61 27.07
CA PRO A 238 -8.24 -11.22 26.84
C PRO A 238 -8.23 -10.46 28.17
N ILE A 239 -7.74 -9.22 28.14
CA ILE A 239 -7.76 -8.35 29.32
C ILE A 239 -9.03 -7.50 29.24
N GLU A 240 -9.91 -7.62 30.23
CA GLU A 240 -11.06 -6.72 30.35
C GLU A 240 -10.58 -5.32 30.78
N ASN A 241 -11.12 -4.27 30.17
CA ASN A 241 -10.69 -2.88 30.36
C ASN A 241 -9.15 -2.73 30.31
N PRO A 242 -8.51 -3.02 29.16
CA PRO A 242 -7.05 -3.05 29.04
C PRO A 242 -6.32 -1.77 29.47
N ARG A 243 -6.98 -0.60 29.39
CA ARG A 243 -6.40 0.68 29.82
C ARG A 243 -6.11 0.72 31.31
N GLU A 244 -6.95 0.04 32.09
CA GLU A 244 -6.81 -0.02 33.54
C GLU A 244 -6.12 -1.31 33.98
N ASN A 245 -6.30 -2.42 33.26
CA ASN A 245 -5.90 -3.75 33.72
C ASN A 245 -4.70 -4.34 32.97
N ALA A 246 -4.14 -3.64 31.97
CA ALA A 246 -2.93 -4.07 31.27
C ALA A 246 -1.76 -3.12 31.53
N GLN A 247 -0.54 -3.65 31.45
CA GLN A 247 0.69 -2.87 31.55
C GLN A 247 1.77 -3.50 30.65
N ALA A 248 2.55 -2.63 30.00
CA ALA A 248 3.68 -3.05 29.18
C ALA A 248 4.96 -3.16 30.04
N VAL A 249 5.63 -4.30 29.96
CA VAL A 249 6.94 -4.57 30.57
C VAL A 249 7.83 -5.18 29.48
N ASP A 250 9.01 -4.62 29.23
CA ASP A 250 9.93 -5.04 28.16
C ASP A 250 9.23 -5.27 26.80
N GLU A 251 8.42 -4.31 26.38
CA GLU A 251 7.66 -4.34 25.10
C GLU A 251 6.61 -5.47 24.97
N LYS A 252 6.33 -6.18 26.07
CA LYS A 252 5.30 -7.22 26.19
C LYS A 252 4.17 -6.75 27.09
N VAL A 253 2.95 -7.17 26.79
CA VAL A 253 1.75 -6.73 27.54
C VAL A 253 1.35 -7.78 28.55
N PHE A 254 1.20 -7.40 29.82
CA PHE A 254 0.75 -8.28 30.90
C PHE A 254 -0.48 -7.70 31.58
N CYS A 255 -1.33 -8.55 32.16
CA CYS A 255 -2.40 -8.05 33.03
C CYS A 255 -1.85 -7.71 34.42
N LYS A 256 -2.37 -6.64 35.02
CA LYS A 256 -1.98 -6.14 36.34
C LYS A 256 -2.00 -7.23 37.41
N THR A 257 -2.96 -8.15 37.34
CA THR A 257 -3.03 -9.30 38.25
C THR A 257 -1.76 -10.18 38.25
N HIS A 258 -1.09 -10.37 37.10
CA HIS A 258 0.16 -11.13 37.04
C HIS A 258 1.39 -10.25 37.36
N ILE A 259 1.29 -8.94 37.14
CA ILE A 259 2.33 -7.97 37.54
C ILE A 259 2.40 -7.86 39.06
N GLU A 260 1.25 -7.64 39.71
CA GLU A 260 1.12 -7.42 41.15
C GLU A 260 1.46 -8.68 41.96
N LYS A 261 1.19 -9.86 41.41
CA LYS A 261 1.61 -11.14 41.99
C LYS A 261 3.09 -11.46 41.77
N ASN A 262 3.83 -10.59 41.09
CA ASN A 262 5.24 -10.75 40.76
C ASN A 262 5.53 -12.06 39.99
N GLU A 263 4.55 -12.50 39.18
CA GLU A 263 4.65 -13.69 38.33
C GLU A 263 5.44 -13.39 37.04
N ILE A 264 5.73 -12.11 36.78
CA ILE A 264 6.60 -11.68 35.69
C ILE A 264 8.06 -11.92 36.11
N GLY A 265 8.58 -13.08 35.73
CA GLY A 265 9.82 -13.66 36.26
C GLY A 265 9.62 -15.05 36.86
N ALA A 266 8.37 -15.52 36.97
CA ALA A 266 8.07 -16.92 37.25
C ALA A 266 8.52 -17.81 36.09
N LYS A 267 8.77 -19.08 36.41
CA LYS A 267 9.19 -20.08 35.41
C LYS A 267 8.20 -20.06 34.25
N PRO A 268 8.69 -20.09 33.00
CA PRO A 268 7.81 -20.05 31.84
C PRO A 268 6.75 -21.16 31.97
N SER A 269 5.48 -20.84 31.73
CA SER A 269 4.38 -21.80 31.75
C SER A 269 3.91 -22.10 30.33
N CYS A 270 3.25 -23.24 30.15
CA CYS A 270 2.67 -23.59 28.87
C CYS A 270 1.38 -22.81 28.61
N PRO A 271 1.24 -22.08 27.49
CA PRO A 271 0.04 -21.29 27.19
C PRO A 271 -1.27 -22.08 27.07
N THR A 272 -1.20 -23.39 26.84
CA THR A 272 -2.39 -24.22 26.60
C THR A 272 -2.88 -24.91 27.86
N CYS A 273 -1.96 -25.41 28.69
CA CYS A 273 -2.33 -26.11 29.92
C CYS A 273 -2.07 -25.29 31.19
N PHE A 274 -1.45 -24.12 31.07
CA PHE A 274 -1.09 -23.19 32.13
C PHE A 274 -0.16 -23.75 33.22
N LYS A 275 0.39 -24.95 33.02
CA LYS A 275 1.37 -25.55 33.93
C LYS A 275 2.76 -24.96 33.70
N GLU A 276 3.47 -24.66 34.78
CA GLU A 276 4.88 -24.28 34.73
C GLU A 276 5.73 -25.37 34.06
N PHE A 277 6.75 -24.95 33.32
CA PHE A 277 7.76 -25.88 32.82
C PHE A 277 8.67 -26.33 33.97
N THR A 278 8.77 -27.64 34.13
CA THR A 278 9.62 -28.28 35.13
C THR A 278 10.76 -29.03 34.47
N VAL A 279 11.83 -29.33 35.22
CA VAL A 279 12.95 -30.15 34.72
C VAL A 279 12.50 -31.57 34.32
N ALA A 280 11.32 -32.00 34.78
CA ALA A 280 10.71 -33.28 34.41
C ALA A 280 10.04 -33.26 33.02
N ASP A 281 9.80 -32.08 32.44
CA ASP A 281 9.18 -31.95 31.12
C ASP A 281 10.17 -32.31 30.01
N LYS A 282 10.22 -33.60 29.67
CA LYS A 282 11.18 -34.12 28.68
C LYS A 282 10.94 -33.63 27.24
N HIS A 283 9.71 -33.22 26.91
CA HIS A 283 9.31 -32.90 25.54
C HIS A 283 8.64 -31.52 25.47
N LEU A 284 9.48 -30.48 25.39
CA LEU A 284 9.06 -29.12 25.14
C LEU A 284 9.32 -28.76 23.68
N ILE A 285 8.38 -28.06 23.07
CA ILE A 285 8.50 -27.60 21.69
C ILE A 285 8.32 -26.10 21.62
N LYS A 286 9.12 -25.46 20.78
CA LYS A 286 9.09 -24.02 20.56
C LYS A 286 8.42 -23.75 19.22
N VAL A 287 7.31 -23.01 19.25
CA VAL A 287 6.54 -22.63 18.06
C VAL A 287 6.52 -21.10 18.01
N PHE A 288 7.13 -20.52 16.96
CA PHE A 288 7.29 -19.07 16.80
C PHE A 288 7.85 -18.34 18.03
N GLY A 289 8.81 -18.97 18.73
CA GLY A 289 9.43 -18.37 19.92
C GLY A 289 8.72 -18.68 21.25
N ILE A 290 7.52 -19.24 21.21
CA ILE A 290 6.72 -19.60 22.39
C ILE A 290 6.90 -21.09 22.70
N THR A 291 7.12 -21.45 23.96
CA THR A 291 7.33 -22.83 24.38
C THR A 291 6.00 -23.47 24.79
N TYR A 292 5.79 -24.72 24.41
CA TYR A 292 4.63 -25.55 24.75
C TYR A 292 5.09 -26.93 25.19
N HIS A 293 4.29 -27.65 25.97
CA HIS A 293 4.42 -29.10 26.02
C HIS A 293 4.10 -29.70 24.65
N SER A 294 4.74 -30.81 24.30
CA SER A 294 4.55 -31.50 23.01
C SER A 294 3.09 -31.79 22.66
N ASN A 295 2.25 -32.05 23.67
CA ASN A 295 0.81 -32.34 23.53
C ASN A 295 -0.07 -31.10 23.65
N CYS A 296 0.52 -29.94 23.94
CA CYS A 296 -0.20 -28.69 24.18
C CYS A 296 -0.23 -27.78 22.94
N VAL A 297 0.44 -28.13 21.85
CA VAL A 297 0.28 -27.35 20.61
C VAL A 297 -1.09 -27.64 20.01
N THR A 298 -1.87 -26.59 19.79
CA THR A 298 -3.20 -26.67 19.19
C THR A 298 -3.25 -25.87 17.91
N CYS A 299 -4.01 -26.35 16.93
CA CYS A 299 -4.28 -25.61 15.71
C CYS A 299 -4.99 -24.30 16.04
N PHE A 300 -4.52 -23.19 15.49
CA PHE A 300 -5.13 -21.88 15.72
C PHE A 300 -6.59 -21.82 15.24
N ASP A 301 -6.90 -22.45 14.10
CA ASP A 301 -8.24 -22.36 13.49
C ASP A 301 -9.22 -23.34 14.12
N CYS A 302 -8.89 -24.63 14.15
CA CYS A 302 -9.83 -25.66 14.62
C CYS A 302 -9.69 -26.02 16.11
N LYS A 303 -8.71 -25.44 16.81
CA LYS A 303 -8.39 -25.68 18.24
C LYS A 303 -8.04 -27.12 18.62
N LYS A 304 -8.00 -28.04 17.66
CA LYS A 304 -7.61 -29.43 17.90
C LYS A 304 -6.12 -29.54 18.26
N PRO A 305 -5.74 -30.43 19.17
CA PRO A 305 -4.34 -30.70 19.48
C PRO A 305 -3.62 -31.21 18.22
N VAL A 306 -2.42 -30.69 17.99
CA VAL A 306 -1.55 -31.06 16.88
C VAL A 306 -0.29 -31.69 17.47
N PRO A 307 0.04 -32.94 17.11
CA PRO A 307 1.24 -33.59 17.61
C PRO A 307 2.49 -32.75 17.34
N ALA A 308 3.44 -32.80 18.27
CA ALA A 308 4.76 -32.22 18.07
C ALA A 308 5.33 -32.65 16.70
N ASN A 309 5.83 -31.67 15.94
CA ASN A 309 6.38 -31.80 14.58
C ASN A 309 5.37 -32.07 13.45
N LYS A 310 4.05 -32.07 13.70
CA LYS A 310 3.01 -32.17 12.66
C LYS A 310 2.25 -30.86 12.42
N TRP A 311 2.66 -29.79 13.07
CA TRP A 311 2.08 -28.46 12.86
C TRP A 311 2.76 -27.78 11.67
N GLN A 312 1.99 -26.99 10.95
CA GLN A 312 2.47 -26.14 9.87
C GLN A 312 2.40 -24.68 10.32
N GLY A 313 3.41 -23.90 9.95
CA GLY A 313 3.46 -22.48 10.27
C GLY A 313 2.90 -21.64 9.13
N TYR A 314 1.90 -20.81 9.41
CA TYR A 314 1.39 -19.81 8.46
C TYR A 314 1.04 -18.52 9.19
N ASN A 315 1.56 -17.37 8.75
CA ASN A 315 1.31 -16.06 9.38
C ASN A 315 1.41 -16.05 10.92
N GLN A 316 2.50 -16.61 11.46
CA GLN A 316 2.76 -16.77 12.91
C GLN A 316 1.69 -17.57 13.67
N ARG A 317 0.92 -18.41 12.98
CA ARG A 317 -0.06 -19.33 13.56
C ARG A 317 0.37 -20.76 13.32
N ALA A 318 0.23 -21.59 14.37
CA ALA A 318 0.41 -23.03 14.27
C ALA A 318 -0.90 -23.65 13.78
N LEU A 319 -0.87 -24.31 12.62
CA LEU A 319 -2.03 -24.93 12.01
C LEU A 319 -1.84 -26.44 11.91
N CYS A 320 -2.94 -27.21 12.00
CA CYS A 320 -2.93 -28.60 11.55
C CYS A 320 -2.86 -28.63 10.02
N GLN A 321 -2.40 -29.74 9.45
CA GLN A 321 -2.24 -29.89 8.00
C GLN A 321 -3.50 -29.48 7.22
N SER A 322 -4.67 -29.99 7.62
CA SER A 322 -5.94 -29.68 6.95
C SER A 322 -6.32 -28.20 6.97
N CYS A 323 -6.04 -27.49 8.07
CA CYS A 323 -6.30 -26.05 8.14
C CYS A 323 -5.26 -25.29 7.33
N PHE A 324 -3.99 -25.68 7.41
CA PHE A 324 -2.93 -25.09 6.62
C PHE A 324 -3.21 -25.19 5.11
N ASP A 325 -3.66 -26.34 4.63
CA ASP A 325 -4.00 -26.56 3.22
C ASP A 325 -5.17 -25.67 2.77
N LEU A 326 -6.09 -25.32 3.68
CA LEU A 326 -7.19 -24.39 3.40
C LEU A 326 -6.71 -22.93 3.31
N VAL A 327 -5.85 -22.49 4.23
CA VAL A 327 -5.38 -21.09 4.24
C VAL A 327 -4.32 -20.84 3.15
N LYS A 328 -3.51 -21.85 2.84
CA LYS A 328 -2.53 -21.79 1.74
C LYS A 328 -3.17 -22.04 0.37
N GLY A 329 -4.33 -22.69 0.33
CA GLY A 329 -5.00 -23.07 -0.90
C GLY A 329 -5.35 -21.85 -1.74
N ILE A 330 -4.95 -21.86 -3.02
CA ILE A 330 -5.22 -20.75 -3.93
C ILE A 330 -6.57 -21.01 -4.61
N PRO A 331 -7.59 -20.16 -4.36
CA PRO A 331 -8.90 -20.35 -4.97
C PRO A 331 -8.92 -19.86 -6.42
N CYS A 332 -9.71 -20.53 -7.25
CA CYS A 332 -10.09 -19.99 -8.55
C CYS A 332 -10.76 -18.63 -8.38
N VAL A 333 -10.33 -17.62 -9.12
CA VAL A 333 -10.93 -16.28 -9.07
C VAL A 333 -12.43 -16.30 -9.33
N LYS A 334 -12.88 -17.15 -10.25
CA LYS A 334 -14.29 -17.21 -10.69
C LYS A 334 -15.17 -18.10 -9.82
N CYS A 335 -14.76 -19.35 -9.56
CA CYS A 335 -15.60 -20.33 -8.85
C CYS A 335 -15.19 -20.58 -7.39
N ARG A 336 -14.11 -19.96 -6.92
CA ARG A 336 -13.58 -20.04 -5.55
C ARG A 336 -13.15 -21.43 -5.07
N LYS A 337 -13.21 -22.46 -5.93
CA LYS A 337 -12.66 -23.79 -5.66
C LYS A 337 -11.14 -23.70 -5.49
N VAL A 338 -10.61 -24.25 -4.39
CA VAL A 338 -9.17 -24.37 -4.14
C VAL A 338 -8.53 -25.24 -5.23
N LEU A 339 -7.46 -24.73 -5.84
CA LEU A 339 -6.78 -25.34 -6.97
C LEU A 339 -5.56 -26.15 -6.55
N LYS A 340 -5.40 -27.31 -7.17
CA LYS A 340 -4.16 -28.09 -7.09
C LYS A 340 -3.08 -27.40 -7.93
N ASP A 341 -1.81 -27.66 -7.63
CA ASP A 341 -0.67 -27.03 -8.32
C ASP A 341 -0.71 -27.21 -9.85
N GLU A 342 -1.18 -28.37 -10.33
CA GLU A 342 -1.37 -28.69 -11.75
C GLU A 342 -2.49 -27.88 -12.43
N GLU A 343 -3.44 -27.35 -11.67
CA GLU A 343 -4.57 -26.55 -12.17
C GLU A 343 -4.24 -25.04 -12.20
N GLN A 344 -3.12 -24.63 -11.61
CA GLN A 344 -2.69 -23.23 -11.46
C GLN A 344 -1.85 -22.73 -12.66
N ASN A 345 -2.28 -23.05 -13.88
CA ASN A 345 -1.53 -22.73 -15.11
C ASN A 345 -2.01 -21.47 -15.81
N VAL A 346 -3.24 -21.03 -15.55
CA VAL A 346 -3.82 -19.82 -16.13
C VAL A 346 -3.86 -18.73 -15.07
N VAL A 347 -3.02 -17.71 -15.24
CA VAL A 347 -2.92 -16.59 -14.32
C VAL A 347 -3.48 -15.35 -15.00
N LEU A 348 -4.52 -14.78 -14.42
CA LEU A 348 -5.15 -13.53 -14.83
C LEU A 348 -4.67 -12.39 -13.92
N GLN A 349 -4.83 -11.14 -14.35
CA GLN A 349 -4.57 -9.97 -13.47
C GLN A 349 -5.45 -9.99 -12.21
N ALA A 350 -6.63 -10.64 -12.25
CA ALA A 350 -7.50 -10.80 -11.08
C ALA A 350 -7.09 -11.96 -10.15
N GLY A 351 -6.15 -12.82 -10.56
CA GLY A 351 -5.69 -14.02 -9.84
C GLY A 351 -5.73 -15.29 -10.71
N ILE A 352 -5.62 -16.47 -10.09
CA ILE A 352 -5.57 -17.75 -10.82
C ILE A 352 -6.97 -18.24 -11.20
N ILE A 353 -7.18 -18.60 -12.47
CA ILE A 353 -8.44 -19.19 -12.94
C ILE A 353 -8.27 -20.68 -13.23
N CYS A 354 -9.25 -21.49 -12.84
CA CYS A 354 -9.18 -22.93 -13.05
C CYS A 354 -9.45 -23.31 -14.52
N PRO A 355 -8.96 -24.47 -14.99
CA PRO A 355 -9.21 -24.94 -16.37
C PRO A 355 -10.71 -25.07 -16.70
N GLY A 356 -11.56 -25.33 -15.71
CA GLY A 356 -13.01 -25.39 -15.88
C GLY A 356 -13.68 -24.03 -16.04
N CYS A 357 -13.05 -22.95 -15.56
CA CYS A 357 -13.56 -21.58 -15.64
C CYS A 357 -12.92 -20.75 -16.76
N PHE A 358 -11.85 -21.27 -17.38
CA PHE A 358 -11.13 -20.61 -18.46
C PHE A 358 -11.84 -20.79 -19.82
N TYR A 359 -12.92 -20.04 -19.98
CA TYR A 359 -13.72 -19.99 -21.20
C TYR A 359 -14.19 -18.56 -21.47
N CYS A 360 -14.47 -18.27 -22.74
CA CYS A 360 -14.98 -16.97 -23.15
C CYS A 360 -16.34 -16.68 -22.50
N ALA A 361 -16.46 -15.55 -21.81
CA ALA A 361 -17.69 -15.15 -21.13
C ALA A 361 -18.88 -14.92 -22.09
N GLU A 362 -18.61 -14.66 -23.37
CA GLU A 362 -19.63 -14.44 -24.40
C GLU A 362 -20.04 -15.75 -25.09
N CYS A 363 -19.11 -16.39 -25.80
CA CYS A 363 -19.42 -17.56 -26.62
C CYS A 363 -19.20 -18.90 -25.92
N LEU A 364 -18.80 -18.90 -24.64
CA LEU A 364 -18.54 -20.07 -23.79
C LEU A 364 -17.47 -21.04 -24.33
N THR A 365 -16.74 -20.65 -25.37
CA THR A 365 -15.65 -21.44 -25.93
C THR A 365 -14.50 -21.54 -24.92
N ARG A 366 -14.04 -22.76 -24.64
CA ARG A 366 -12.86 -23.00 -23.79
C ARG A 366 -11.60 -22.51 -24.50
N LEU A 367 -10.73 -21.85 -23.74
CA LEU A 367 -9.47 -21.32 -24.25
C LEU A 367 -8.32 -22.23 -23.84
N GLY A 368 -7.37 -22.42 -24.74
CA GLY A 368 -6.09 -23.08 -24.49
C GLY A 368 -5.07 -22.13 -23.86
N LEU A 369 -4.01 -22.68 -23.28
CA LEU A 369 -2.94 -21.89 -22.64
C LEU A 369 -2.21 -20.95 -23.61
N GLU A 370 -2.19 -21.30 -24.89
CA GLU A 370 -1.55 -20.51 -25.96
C GLU A 370 -2.53 -19.58 -26.69
N ASP A 371 -3.84 -19.67 -26.38
CA ASP A 371 -4.83 -18.81 -27.01
C ASP A 371 -4.69 -17.39 -26.49
N LYS A 372 -4.61 -16.43 -27.41
CA LYS A 372 -4.72 -15.01 -27.06
C LYS A 372 -6.16 -14.68 -26.64
N PHE A 373 -6.30 -13.84 -25.63
CA PHE A 373 -7.59 -13.44 -25.07
C PHE A 373 -7.57 -12.02 -24.53
N TYR A 374 -8.76 -11.45 -24.32
CA TYR A 374 -8.96 -10.22 -23.55
C TYR A 374 -9.45 -10.56 -22.14
N GLN A 375 -9.05 -9.76 -21.15
CA GLN A 375 -9.47 -9.93 -19.76
C GLN A 375 -10.21 -8.69 -19.27
N LEU A 376 -11.30 -8.89 -18.53
CA LEU A 376 -11.98 -7.86 -17.76
C LEU A 376 -12.39 -8.44 -16.40
N ASN A 377 -11.72 -8.00 -15.32
CA ASN A 377 -11.86 -8.57 -13.98
C ASN A 377 -11.61 -10.10 -14.00
N GLU A 378 -12.58 -10.89 -13.52
CA GLU A 378 -12.55 -12.36 -13.49
C GLU A 378 -13.04 -13.00 -14.80
N ASN A 379 -13.45 -12.20 -15.79
CA ASN A 379 -13.96 -12.68 -17.08
C ASN A 379 -12.87 -12.63 -18.16
N VAL A 380 -12.94 -13.61 -19.06
CA VAL A 380 -12.04 -13.75 -20.20
C VAL A 380 -12.87 -13.76 -21.49
N TYR A 381 -12.38 -13.16 -22.57
CA TYR A 381 -13.03 -13.11 -23.88
C TYR A 381 -12.05 -13.60 -24.95
N CYS A 382 -12.50 -14.50 -25.84
CA CYS A 382 -11.70 -14.90 -26.98
C CYS A 382 -11.54 -13.73 -27.96
N ILE A 383 -10.51 -13.73 -28.80
CA ILE A 383 -10.29 -12.66 -29.80
C ILE A 383 -11.52 -12.49 -30.72
N LYS A 384 -12.20 -13.60 -31.05
CA LYS A 384 -13.41 -13.57 -31.90
C LYS A 384 -14.56 -12.79 -31.26
N CYS A 385 -14.54 -12.58 -29.96
CA CYS A 385 -15.53 -11.81 -29.20
C CYS A 385 -15.03 -10.41 -28.81
N ASP A 386 -14.09 -9.80 -29.55
CA ASP A 386 -13.58 -8.44 -29.30
C ASP A 386 -14.71 -7.41 -29.13
N ARG A 387 -15.75 -7.46 -29.97
CA ARG A 387 -16.90 -6.55 -29.86
C ARG A 387 -17.61 -6.67 -28.50
N ALA A 388 -17.85 -7.89 -28.02
CA ALA A 388 -18.50 -8.12 -26.73
C ALA A 388 -17.62 -7.64 -25.57
N PHE A 389 -16.31 -7.90 -25.65
CA PHE A 389 -15.34 -7.38 -24.69
C PHE A 389 -15.35 -5.84 -24.63
N ARG A 390 -15.28 -5.14 -25.76
CA ARG A 390 -15.30 -3.66 -25.80
C ARG A 390 -16.58 -3.08 -25.21
N VAL A 391 -17.73 -3.71 -25.47
CA VAL A 391 -19.02 -3.30 -24.87
C VAL A 391 -19.01 -3.50 -23.36
N ALA A 392 -18.51 -4.65 -22.87
CA ALA A 392 -18.39 -4.93 -21.45
C ALA A 392 -17.45 -3.95 -20.76
N LYS A 393 -16.29 -3.66 -21.37
CA LYS A 393 -15.31 -2.69 -20.87
C LYS A 393 -15.91 -1.28 -20.80
N TYR A 394 -16.56 -0.81 -21.87
CA TYR A 394 -17.22 0.49 -21.88
C TYR A 394 -18.25 0.65 -20.76
N LYS A 395 -19.07 -0.38 -20.50
CA LYS A 395 -20.02 -0.36 -19.38
C LYS A 395 -19.32 -0.30 -18.03
N PHE A 396 -18.28 -1.11 -17.86
CA PHE A 396 -17.50 -1.16 -16.63
C PHE A 396 -16.88 0.19 -16.29
N ASP A 397 -16.24 0.85 -17.25
CA ASP A 397 -15.58 2.14 -17.08
C ASP A 397 -16.57 3.23 -16.63
N ARG A 398 -17.81 3.23 -17.14
CA ARG A 398 -18.85 4.20 -16.70
C ARG A 398 -19.39 3.94 -15.30
N THR A 399 -19.38 2.70 -14.83
CA THR A 399 -19.90 2.36 -13.50
C THR A 399 -18.96 2.70 -12.35
N ARG A 400 -17.69 3.02 -12.62
CA ARG A 400 -16.68 3.34 -11.58
C ARG A 400 -16.41 4.83 -11.34
N GLY A 401 -17.11 5.73 -12.04
CA GLY A 401 -17.09 7.16 -11.75
C GLY A 401 -16.22 7.97 -12.73
N GLY A 402 -16.91 8.76 -13.53
CA GLY A 402 -16.43 9.95 -14.25
C GLY A 402 -17.69 10.78 -14.58
N PRO A 403 -17.63 12.12 -14.53
CA PRO A 403 -18.83 12.96 -14.49
C PRO A 403 -19.68 12.71 -15.73
N ASN A 404 -20.97 12.46 -15.51
CA ASN A 404 -21.93 12.59 -16.61
C ASN A 404 -21.93 14.07 -17.00
N PHE A 405 -21.60 14.32 -18.28
CA PHE A 405 -21.55 15.62 -18.94
C PHE A 405 -22.68 16.57 -18.55
#